data_AF-A0A6P0XYT9-F1
#
_entry.id   AF-A0A6P0XYT9-F1
#
_cell.length_a   1.000
_cell.length_b   1.000
_cell.length_c   1.000
_cell.angle_alpha   90.00
_cell.angle_beta   90.00
_cell.angle_gamma   90.00
#
_symmetry.space_group_name_H-M   'P 1'
#
loop_
_entity.id
_entity.type
_entity.pdbx_description
1 polymer ?
#
loop_
_entity_poly.entity_id
_entity_poly.type
_entity_poly.pdbx_seq_one_letter_code
_entity_poly.pdbx_strand_id
1 'polypeptide(L)'
;MFNLEKILPWHKLPTLVAVLKLVKFRNKMREKNLYDTEQLPRMGEGDKPTSSEDHLKVRTVDGSFNDLQQPAMGKIEARFGRNVPLKYTFPDQEKLFAPSPREISRKVLTRDKFIPASTLNLLAGAWIQFQVHDWFAHGTRSDDKFNIPLKEDDPWPEEHR
;
A
#
# COMPACT_ATOMS: atom_id res chain seq x y z
N MET A 1 -36.66 0.84 4.81
CA MET A 1 -36.04 1.65 3.73
C MET A 1 -35.12 0.73 2.93
N PHE A 2 -35.51 0.34 1.72
CA PHE A 2 -34.74 -0.58 0.87
C PHE A 2 -33.41 0.09 0.45
N ASN A 3 -32.28 -0.46 0.90
CA ASN A 3 -30.98 0.02 0.47
C ASN A 3 -30.64 -0.56 -0.91
N LEU A 4 -30.95 0.21 -1.96
CA LEU A 4 -30.65 -0.11 -3.37
C LEU A 4 -29.17 -0.44 -3.63
N GLU A 5 -28.24 -0.16 -2.71
CA GLU A 5 -26.83 -0.55 -2.85
C GLU A 5 -26.61 -2.07 -2.80
N LYS A 6 -27.57 -2.85 -2.27
CA LYS A 6 -27.45 -4.31 -2.10
C LYS A 6 -27.99 -5.17 -3.26
N ILE A 7 -28.60 -4.59 -4.29
CA ILE A 7 -29.41 -5.40 -5.22
C ILE A 7 -28.63 -5.88 -6.46
N LEU A 8 -27.66 -5.12 -6.98
CA LEU A 8 -26.79 -5.54 -8.09
C LEU A 8 -25.38 -4.91 -8.00
N PRO A 9 -24.30 -5.70 -8.14
CA PRO A 9 -22.93 -5.17 -8.15
C PRO A 9 -22.69 -4.34 -9.43
N TRP A 10 -21.82 -3.33 -9.32
CA TRP A 10 -21.62 -2.34 -10.40
C TRP A 10 -21.19 -2.99 -11.73
N HIS A 11 -20.39 -4.06 -11.67
CA HIS A 11 -19.85 -4.77 -12.84
C HIS A 11 -20.89 -5.66 -13.56
N LYS A 12 -22.15 -5.67 -13.09
CA LYS A 12 -23.28 -6.35 -13.75
C LYS A 12 -24.25 -5.36 -14.41
N LEU A 13 -24.00 -4.05 -14.30
CA LEU A 13 -24.83 -3.00 -14.89
C LEU A 13 -24.33 -2.66 -16.31
N PRO A 14 -25.19 -2.10 -17.18
CA PRO A 14 -24.74 -1.50 -18.44
C PRO A 14 -23.65 -0.45 -18.17
N THR A 15 -22.65 -0.35 -19.06
CA THR A 15 -21.41 0.41 -18.84
C THR A 15 -21.65 1.84 -18.35
N LEU A 16 -22.57 2.59 -18.95
CA LEU A 16 -22.86 3.96 -18.54
C LEU A 16 -23.36 4.05 -17.09
N VAL A 17 -24.25 3.14 -16.69
CA VAL A 17 -24.79 3.07 -15.33
C VAL A 17 -23.71 2.63 -14.33
N ALA A 18 -22.87 1.67 -14.73
CA ALA A 18 -21.73 1.22 -13.93
C ALA A 18 -20.75 2.37 -13.67
N VAL A 19 -20.42 3.17 -14.69
CA VAL A 19 -19.53 4.33 -14.57
C VAL A 19 -20.10 5.38 -13.62
N LEU A 20 -21.40 5.70 -13.72
CA LEU A 20 -22.04 6.62 -12.76
C LEU A 20 -21.93 6.13 -11.31
N LYS A 21 -22.10 4.82 -11.09
CA LYS A 21 -21.92 4.19 -9.76
C LYS A 21 -20.46 4.26 -9.29
N LEU A 22 -19.49 4.02 -10.17
CA LEU A 22 -18.06 4.14 -9.86
C LEU A 22 -17.65 5.58 -9.53
N VAL A 23 -18.20 6.59 -10.22
CA VAL A 23 -17.97 8.00 -9.90
C VAL A 23 -18.48 8.32 -8.50
N LYS A 24 -19.67 7.85 -8.13
CA LYS A 24 -20.21 8.00 -6.77
C LYS A 24 -19.29 7.36 -5.72
N PHE A 25 -18.81 6.14 -5.98
CA PHE A 25 -17.86 5.47 -5.09
C PHE A 25 -16.55 6.24 -4.96
N ARG A 26 -15.94 6.67 -6.07
CA ARG A 26 -14.71 7.46 -6.06
C ARG A 26 -14.87 8.74 -5.24
N ASN A 27 -15.97 9.47 -5.42
CA ASN A 27 -16.20 10.72 -4.70
C ASN A 27 -16.35 10.46 -3.20
N LYS A 28 -17.10 9.43 -2.80
CA LYS A 28 -17.24 9.04 -1.39
C LYS A 28 -15.91 8.61 -0.77
N MET A 29 -15.08 7.87 -1.51
CA MET A 29 -13.74 7.47 -1.05
C MET A 29 -12.81 8.68 -0.92
N ARG A 30 -12.85 9.64 -1.86
CA ARG A 30 -12.06 10.87 -1.74
C ARG A 30 -12.46 11.69 -0.52
N GLU A 31 -13.76 11.79 -0.24
CA GLU A 31 -14.29 12.52 0.91
C GLU A 31 -13.95 11.85 2.25
N LYS A 32 -13.94 10.50 2.30
CA LYS A 32 -13.95 9.75 3.57
C LYS A 32 -12.74 8.84 3.80
N ASN A 33 -11.80 8.78 2.85
CA ASN A 33 -10.71 7.80 2.86
C ASN A 33 -9.38 8.43 2.44
N LEU A 34 -9.16 9.72 2.66
CA LEU A 34 -7.86 10.37 2.49
C LEU A 34 -7.47 11.03 3.81
N TYR A 35 -6.52 10.43 4.52
CA TYR A 35 -6.03 10.90 5.81
C TYR A 35 -4.54 11.26 5.70
N ASP A 36 -4.24 12.53 5.93
CA ASP A 36 -2.88 13.08 5.94
C ASP A 36 -2.13 12.63 7.22
N THR A 37 -0.88 12.21 7.04
CA THR A 37 0.02 11.74 8.11
C THR A 37 1.27 12.61 8.24
N GLU A 38 1.47 13.58 7.35
CA GLU A 38 2.67 14.43 7.32
C GLU A 38 2.72 15.38 8.53
N GLN A 39 1.54 15.79 9.02
CA GLN A 39 1.39 16.68 10.18
C GLN A 39 1.64 15.96 11.52
N LEU A 40 1.77 14.64 11.53
CA LEU A 40 1.98 13.88 12.76
C LEU A 40 3.45 13.98 13.22
N PRO A 41 3.73 13.92 14.53
CA PRO A 41 5.09 13.98 15.06
C PRO A 41 6.00 12.93 14.41
N ARG A 42 7.24 13.33 14.10
CA ARG A 42 8.28 12.46 13.53
C ARG A 42 9.57 12.50 14.35
N MET A 43 10.33 11.41 14.31
CA MET A 43 11.69 11.36 14.84
C MET A 43 12.62 12.03 13.82
N GLY A 44 13.24 13.15 14.21
CA GLY A 44 14.12 13.95 13.35
C GLY A 44 13.37 14.93 12.43
N GLU A 45 14.07 16.00 12.00
CA GLU A 45 13.59 16.86 10.92
C GLU A 45 14.14 16.34 9.59
N GLY A 46 13.41 15.48 8.89
CA GLY A 46 13.68 15.20 7.47
C GLY A 46 13.73 16.47 6.60
N ASP A 47 14.51 16.38 5.52
CA ASP A 47 15.00 17.55 4.80
C ASP A 47 13.90 18.39 4.15
N LYS A 48 13.94 19.70 4.42
CA LYS A 48 13.10 20.68 3.72
C LYS A 48 13.50 20.71 2.24
N PRO A 49 12.54 20.68 1.30
CA PRO A 49 12.83 20.84 -0.12
C PRO A 49 13.61 22.13 -0.40
N THR A 50 14.65 22.03 -1.23
CA THR A 50 15.39 23.20 -1.73
C THR A 50 14.98 23.47 -3.16
N SER A 51 14.57 24.70 -3.45
CA SER A 51 14.12 25.08 -4.80
C SER A 51 15.29 25.10 -5.78
N SER A 52 15.03 24.70 -7.02
CA SER A 52 15.95 24.85 -8.16
C SER A 52 15.36 25.78 -9.21
N GLU A 53 16.18 26.35 -10.10
CA GLU A 53 15.69 27.26 -11.15
C GLU A 53 14.69 26.60 -12.11
N ASP A 54 14.77 25.28 -12.28
CA ASP A 54 13.99 24.53 -13.26
C ASP A 54 12.85 23.68 -12.67
N HIS A 55 12.58 23.76 -11.36
CA HIS A 55 11.53 22.93 -10.74
C HIS A 55 10.13 23.12 -11.37
N LEU A 56 9.88 24.24 -12.05
CA LEU A 56 8.64 24.52 -12.78
C LEU A 56 8.59 23.88 -14.18
N LYS A 57 9.71 23.38 -14.69
CA LYS A 57 9.85 22.87 -16.07
C LYS A 57 10.16 21.38 -16.13
N VAL A 58 10.77 20.83 -15.09
CA VAL A 58 11.20 19.42 -15.03
C VAL A 58 10.81 18.78 -13.71
N ARG A 59 10.68 17.44 -13.70
CA ARG A 59 10.55 16.69 -12.46
C ARG A 59 11.88 16.74 -11.72
N THR A 60 11.85 17.12 -10.46
CA THR A 60 13.00 17.06 -9.56
C THR A 60 13.36 15.61 -9.28
N VAL A 61 14.65 15.36 -9.02
CA VAL A 61 15.17 14.00 -8.77
C VAL A 61 14.56 13.40 -7.50
N ASP A 62 14.32 14.22 -6.48
CA ASP A 62 13.73 13.79 -5.22
C ASP A 62 12.20 13.83 -5.22
N GLY A 63 11.56 14.31 -6.29
CA GLY A 63 10.10 14.43 -6.41
C GLY A 63 9.48 15.68 -5.76
N SER A 64 10.29 16.57 -5.16
CA SER A 64 9.81 17.81 -4.55
C SER A 64 9.30 18.86 -5.57
N PHE A 65 8.56 19.86 -5.09
CA PHE A 65 8.00 20.98 -5.86
C PHE A 65 7.01 20.61 -6.98
N ASN A 66 6.43 19.41 -6.94
CA ASN A 66 5.36 19.03 -7.87
C ASN A 66 4.03 19.72 -7.50
N ASP A 67 3.73 19.83 -6.20
CA ASP A 67 2.72 20.76 -5.68
C ASP A 67 3.44 22.03 -5.17
N LEU A 68 3.11 23.17 -5.77
CA LEU A 68 3.75 24.46 -5.43
C LEU A 68 3.32 25.00 -4.06
N GLN A 69 2.14 24.62 -3.57
CA GLN A 69 1.65 24.98 -2.24
C GLN A 69 2.21 24.05 -1.17
N GLN A 70 2.56 22.82 -1.55
CA GLN A 70 3.13 21.81 -0.67
C GLN A 70 4.38 21.19 -1.29
N PRO A 71 5.53 21.90 -1.30
CA PRO A 71 6.74 21.44 -2.00
C PRO A 71 7.28 20.08 -1.57
N ALA A 72 6.95 19.60 -0.37
CA ALA A 72 7.33 18.28 0.14
C ALA A 72 6.33 17.17 -0.23
N MET A 73 5.21 17.47 -0.90
CA MET A 73 4.23 16.45 -1.24
C MET A 73 4.79 15.49 -2.29
N GLY A 74 4.88 14.21 -1.91
CA GLY A 74 5.28 13.13 -2.83
C GLY A 74 6.78 13.02 -3.08
N LYS A 75 7.62 13.78 -2.37
CA LYS A 75 9.08 13.59 -2.44
C LYS A 75 9.51 12.28 -1.78
N ILE A 76 10.75 11.86 -2.05
CA ILE A 76 11.42 10.80 -1.30
C ILE A 76 11.37 11.09 0.21
N GLU A 77 11.16 10.04 1.01
CA GLU A 77 11.00 10.09 2.48
C GLU A 77 9.76 10.84 3.00
N ALA A 78 8.86 11.31 2.13
CA ALA A 78 7.55 11.78 2.55
C ALA A 78 6.74 10.65 3.23
N ARG A 79 5.89 10.97 4.21
CA ARG A 79 5.11 9.95 4.92
C ARG A 79 4.04 9.33 4.02
N PHE A 80 3.80 8.03 4.22
CA PHE A 80 2.63 7.38 3.63
C PHE A 80 1.34 7.90 4.26
N GLY A 81 0.43 8.42 3.43
CA GLY A 81 -0.94 8.69 3.84
C GLY A 81 -1.71 7.41 4.18
N ARG A 82 -2.92 7.55 4.70
CA ARG A 82 -3.80 6.42 5.04
C ARG A 82 -5.15 6.54 4.36
N ASN A 83 -5.73 5.39 3.97
CA ASN A 83 -7.11 5.34 3.45
C ASN A 83 -8.17 4.93 4.48
N VAL A 84 -7.75 4.71 5.72
CA VAL A 84 -8.57 4.33 6.87
C VAL A 84 -8.26 5.32 8.01
N PRO A 85 -9.25 5.71 8.84
CA PRO A 85 -9.00 6.63 9.95
C PRO A 85 -7.85 6.17 10.84
N LEU A 86 -6.96 7.10 11.20
CA LEU A 86 -5.70 6.80 11.90
C LEU A 86 -5.89 6.00 13.19
N LYS A 87 -6.98 6.24 13.93
CA LYS A 87 -7.35 5.49 15.14
C LYS A 87 -7.52 3.97 14.96
N TYR A 88 -7.64 3.51 13.72
CA TYR A 88 -7.74 2.09 13.35
C TYR A 88 -6.51 1.56 12.61
N THR A 89 -5.41 2.32 12.54
CA THR A 89 -4.22 1.97 11.75
C THR A 89 -3.02 1.54 12.61
N PHE A 90 -3.26 1.22 13.88
CA PHE A 90 -2.24 0.72 14.79
C PHE A 90 -2.31 -0.81 14.86
N PRO A 91 -1.17 -1.50 14.97
CA PRO A 91 -1.15 -2.95 15.13
C PRO A 91 -1.77 -3.37 16.46
N ASP A 92 -2.50 -4.49 16.47
CA ASP A 92 -2.87 -5.20 17.69
C ASP A 92 -1.61 -5.94 18.18
N GLN A 93 -0.90 -5.34 19.15
CA GLN A 93 0.40 -5.84 19.62
C GLN A 93 0.29 -7.22 20.27
N GLU A 94 -0.81 -7.49 20.98
CA GLU A 94 -1.04 -8.78 21.64
C GLU A 94 -1.26 -9.91 20.64
N LYS A 95 -1.84 -9.60 19.48
CA LYS A 95 -2.19 -10.59 18.45
C LYS A 95 -1.31 -10.54 17.21
N LEU A 96 -0.24 -9.74 17.21
CA LEU A 96 0.64 -9.57 16.07
C LEU A 96 1.18 -10.92 15.54
N PHE A 97 1.40 -11.89 16.45
CA PHE A 97 1.89 -13.23 16.14
C PHE A 97 0.84 -14.33 16.40
N ALA A 98 -0.43 -13.99 16.58
CA ALA A 98 -1.50 -14.94 16.90
C ALA A 98 -2.66 -14.83 15.87
N PRO A 99 -2.78 -15.77 14.92
CA PRO A 99 -1.95 -16.98 14.74
C PRO A 99 -0.55 -16.67 14.19
N SER A 100 0.38 -17.61 14.33
CA SER A 100 1.76 -17.44 13.86
C SER A 100 1.79 -17.04 12.37
N PRO A 101 2.53 -16.00 11.96
CA PRO A 101 2.68 -15.62 10.57
C PRO A 101 3.23 -16.76 9.70
N ARG A 102 4.12 -17.59 10.26
CA ARG A 102 4.64 -18.80 9.59
C ARG A 102 3.53 -19.81 9.35
N GLU A 103 2.64 -19.99 10.32
CA GLU A 103 1.50 -20.89 10.18
C GLU A 103 0.52 -20.42 9.10
N ILE A 104 0.23 -19.12 9.03
CA ILE A 104 -0.58 -18.53 7.95
C ILE A 104 0.09 -18.77 6.60
N SER A 105 1.39 -18.49 6.47
CA SER A 105 2.16 -18.72 5.24
C SER A 105 2.04 -20.17 4.76
N ARG A 106 2.17 -21.13 5.67
CA ARG A 106 2.06 -22.56 5.34
C ARG A 106 0.65 -23.00 4.96
N LYS A 107 -0.37 -22.56 5.71
CA LYS A 107 -1.74 -23.04 5.51
C LYS A 107 -2.49 -22.33 4.39
N VAL A 108 -2.18 -21.06 4.13
CA VAL A 108 -2.99 -20.20 3.25
C VAL A 108 -2.23 -19.78 1.99
N LEU A 109 -0.91 -19.60 2.07
CA LEU A 109 -0.12 -19.00 0.97
C LEU A 109 0.77 -20.02 0.25
N THR A 110 0.92 -21.24 0.76
CA THR A 110 1.72 -22.28 0.11
C THR A 110 1.09 -22.68 -1.20
N ARG A 111 1.90 -22.67 -2.26
CA ARG A 111 1.47 -23.06 -3.60
C ARG A 111 1.68 -24.55 -3.79
N ASP A 112 0.62 -25.34 -3.65
CA ASP A 112 0.68 -26.79 -3.90
C ASP A 112 0.58 -27.14 -5.39
N LYS A 113 -0.16 -26.32 -6.15
CA LYS A 113 -0.38 -26.50 -7.60
C LYS A 113 -0.29 -25.15 -8.29
N PHE A 114 0.24 -25.14 -9.51
CA PHE A 114 0.21 -23.97 -10.35
C PHE A 114 -1.21 -23.74 -10.89
N ILE A 115 -1.72 -22.52 -10.73
CA ILE A 115 -3.00 -22.08 -11.28
C ILE A 115 -2.70 -21.01 -12.33
N PRO A 116 -2.90 -21.29 -13.64
CA PRO A 116 -2.59 -20.33 -14.69
C PRO A 116 -3.58 -19.16 -14.70
N ALA A 117 -3.06 -17.94 -14.85
CA ALA A 117 -3.86 -16.76 -15.18
C ALA A 117 -3.96 -16.65 -16.71
N SER A 118 -5.04 -17.15 -17.30
CA SER A 118 -5.18 -17.22 -18.77
C SER A 118 -5.38 -15.87 -19.47
N THR A 119 -5.66 -14.81 -18.72
CA THR A 119 -5.91 -13.45 -19.24
C THR A 119 -4.67 -12.56 -19.21
N LEU A 120 -3.57 -12.99 -18.59
CA LEU A 120 -2.36 -12.20 -18.39
C LEU A 120 -1.11 -13.01 -18.73
N ASN A 121 -0.08 -12.32 -19.21
CA ASN A 121 1.23 -12.91 -19.45
C ASN A 121 2.23 -12.51 -18.34
N LEU A 122 3.44 -13.07 -18.40
CA LEU A 122 4.49 -12.76 -17.43
C LEU A 122 4.98 -11.30 -17.52
N LEU A 123 4.87 -10.65 -18.68
CA LEU A 123 5.23 -9.24 -18.81
C LEU A 123 4.33 -8.35 -17.95
N ALA A 124 3.04 -8.68 -17.81
CA ALA A 124 2.15 -7.97 -16.89
C ALA A 124 2.61 -8.09 -15.43
N GLY A 125 3.15 -9.26 -15.04
CA GLY A 125 3.74 -9.48 -13.72
C GLY A 125 5.01 -8.66 -13.49
N ALA A 126 5.91 -8.64 -14.48
CA ALA A 126 7.12 -7.82 -14.41
C ALA A 126 6.79 -6.32 -14.39
N TRP A 127 5.82 -5.90 -15.19
CA TRP A 127 5.39 -4.51 -15.26
C TRP A 127 4.85 -3.99 -13.94
N ILE A 128 3.97 -4.74 -13.25
CA ILE A 128 3.44 -4.26 -11.97
C ILE A 128 4.53 -4.19 -10.89
N GLN A 129 5.54 -5.07 -10.93
CA GLN A 129 6.70 -4.95 -10.05
C GLN A 129 7.55 -3.71 -10.39
N PHE A 130 7.77 -3.45 -11.68
CA PHE A 130 8.44 -2.23 -12.15
C PHE A 130 7.73 -0.96 -11.67
N GLN A 131 6.38 -0.94 -11.71
CA GLN A 131 5.62 0.17 -11.16
C GLN A 131 5.80 0.33 -9.65
N VAL A 132 5.86 -0.77 -8.88
CA VAL A 132 6.12 -0.69 -7.43
C VAL A 132 7.49 -0.08 -7.13
N HIS A 133 8.51 -0.38 -7.95
CA HIS A 133 9.85 0.23 -7.83
C HIS A 133 9.84 1.75 -8.06
N ASP A 134 8.90 2.27 -8.84
CA ASP A 134 8.70 3.71 -9.07
C ASP A 134 7.87 4.34 -7.94
N TRP A 135 6.86 3.63 -7.42
CA TRP A 135 5.86 4.25 -6.53
C TRP A 135 6.26 4.32 -5.06
N PHE A 136 6.75 3.22 -4.48
CA PHE A 136 6.96 3.19 -3.03
C PHE A 136 7.88 2.08 -2.51
N ALA A 137 8.57 2.40 -1.41
CA ALA A 137 9.22 1.44 -0.53
C ALA A 137 9.07 1.92 0.93
N HIS A 138 9.05 0.98 1.88
CA HIS A 138 9.18 1.34 3.30
C HIS A 138 10.66 1.51 3.64
N GLY A 139 10.98 2.45 4.52
CA GLY A 139 12.33 2.58 5.09
C GLY A 139 12.74 1.29 5.82
N THR A 140 14.02 0.93 5.74
CA THR A 140 14.54 -0.27 6.39
C THR A 140 15.12 0.07 7.75
N ARG A 141 14.83 -0.76 8.75
CA ARG A 141 15.43 -0.71 10.08
C ARG A 141 16.20 -2.00 10.31
N SER A 142 17.50 -1.90 10.60
CA SER A 142 18.38 -3.05 10.83
C SER A 142 18.48 -3.46 12.30
N ASP A 143 18.03 -2.59 13.20
CA ASP A 143 18.18 -2.65 14.66
C ASP A 143 17.06 -3.43 15.37
N ASP A 144 15.90 -3.58 14.73
CA ASP A 144 14.70 -4.17 15.35
C ASP A 144 14.13 -5.29 14.47
N LYS A 145 14.61 -6.51 14.70
CA LYS A 145 14.19 -7.72 13.94
C LYS A 145 13.15 -8.50 14.73
N PHE A 146 12.07 -8.88 14.08
CA PHE A 146 11.10 -9.82 14.62
C PHE A 146 11.59 -11.26 14.45
N ASN A 147 11.68 -12.00 15.55
CA ASN A 147 11.93 -13.43 15.53
C ASN A 147 10.59 -14.18 15.44
N ILE A 148 10.37 -14.90 14.35
CA ILE A 148 9.16 -15.70 14.16
C ILE A 148 9.50 -17.15 14.52
N PRO A 149 8.99 -17.68 15.64
CA PRO A 149 9.29 -19.05 16.03
C PRO A 149 8.72 -20.04 15.03
N LEU A 150 9.54 -21.05 14.70
CA LEU A 150 9.16 -22.17 13.87
C LEU A 150 8.63 -23.31 14.75
N LYS A 151 7.75 -24.15 14.20
CA LYS A 151 7.41 -25.42 14.82
C LYS A 151 8.56 -26.41 14.62
N GLU A 152 8.68 -27.40 15.52
CA GLU A 152 9.75 -28.41 15.46
C GLU A 152 9.79 -29.15 14.11
N ASP A 153 8.62 -29.40 13.52
CA ASP A 153 8.44 -30.09 12.24
C ASP A 153 8.42 -29.14 11.03
N ASP A 154 8.87 -27.89 11.18
CA ASP A 154 8.84 -26.93 10.09
C ASP A 154 9.91 -27.23 9.02
N PRO A 155 9.55 -27.36 7.72
CA PRO A 155 10.49 -27.71 6.66
C PRO A 155 11.39 -26.54 6.24
N TRP A 156 11.37 -25.41 6.97
CA TRP A 156 12.29 -24.31 6.72
C TRP A 156 13.75 -24.78 6.82
N PRO A 157 14.61 -24.50 5.82
CA PRO A 157 15.99 -24.96 5.81
C PRO A 157 16.75 -24.54 7.07
N GLU A 158 17.49 -25.47 7.67
CA GLU A 158 18.29 -25.23 8.90
C GLU A 158 19.32 -24.12 8.72
N GLU A 159 19.89 -23.97 7.52
CA GLU A 159 20.84 -22.89 7.16
C GLU A 159 20.24 -21.49 7.19
N HIS A 160 18.91 -21.37 7.30
CA HIS A 160 18.17 -20.11 7.34
C HIS A 160 17.33 -19.96 8.62
N ARG A 161 17.57 -20.81 9.64
CA ARG A 161 16.95 -20.68 10.96
C ARG A 161 17.72 -19.75 11.88
#